data_AF-A0A8S1K6J5-F1
#
_entry.id   AF-A0A8S1K6J5-F1
#
_cell.length_a   1.000
_cell.length_b   1.000
_cell.length_c   1.000
_cell.angle_alpha   90.00
_cell.angle_beta   90.00
_cell.angle_gamma   90.00
#
_symmetry.space_group_name_H-M   'P 1'
#
loop_
_entity.id
_entity.type
_entity.pdbx_description
1 polymer ?
#
loop_
_entity_poly.entity_id
_entity_poly.type
_entity_poly.pdbx_seq_one_letter_code
_entity_poly.pdbx_strand_id
1 'polypeptide(L)'
;MNQCRIKHHDCQKVKYICLDKKCNHEQKIGCADCFLEFHVPNDLVSHHRKLISEFEAELKEKIENLSTISIQPIQNNSEQVDQEFDTCMNNLIQKLTDYKDQIKEEIRNEKIDFVTYVNDFNQKVEQKIDLQNTQISQLSTNEINKSISFYQNSNNIVLDLRKDLSDLEIHKKKLNLKKQKAVQKLRNTFEQIMKELDDHSKNSNNNSNNNNNNNNHNNNNNNNNNNNNNNNNNSDNNISCTPEKQIYPSQLSNTTQSTPTKNVVDVARSKKQRKGKN
;
A
#
# COMPACT_ATOMS: atom_id res chain seq x y z
N MET A 1 -12.67 52.79 -52.55
CA MET A 1 -12.14 53.50 -51.37
C MET A 1 -13.28 54.29 -50.75
N ASN A 2 -13.63 53.98 -49.51
CA ASN A 2 -14.79 54.56 -48.85
C ASN A 2 -14.54 56.05 -48.56
N GLN A 3 -15.47 56.92 -48.98
CA GLN A 3 -15.50 58.32 -48.54
C GLN A 3 -15.81 58.38 -47.04
N CYS A 4 -15.30 59.40 -46.36
CA CYS A 4 -15.65 59.65 -44.96
C CYS A 4 -17.17 59.86 -44.84
N ARG A 5 -17.80 59.29 -43.79
CA ARG A 5 -19.25 59.37 -43.56
C ARG A 5 -19.67 60.58 -42.69
N ILE A 6 -18.70 61.38 -42.25
CA ILE A 6 -18.94 62.53 -41.39
C ILE A 6 -19.28 63.71 -42.31
N LYS A 7 -20.47 64.31 -42.13
CA LYS A 7 -21.08 65.34 -43.01
C LYS A 7 -20.20 66.55 -43.35
N HIS A 8 -19.13 66.79 -42.59
CA HIS A 8 -18.18 67.89 -42.83
C HIS A 8 -16.84 67.43 -43.42
N HIS A 9 -16.66 66.12 -43.61
CA HIS A 9 -15.48 65.46 -44.18
C HIS A 9 -15.81 64.72 -45.48
N ASP A 10 -17.00 64.91 -46.06
CA ASP A 10 -17.57 64.09 -47.15
C ASP A 10 -16.69 63.97 -48.41
N CYS A 11 -15.77 64.92 -48.61
CA CYS A 11 -14.81 64.90 -49.73
C CYS A 11 -13.51 64.13 -49.43
N GLN A 12 -13.27 63.68 -48.19
CA GLN A 12 -12.02 63.06 -47.79
C GLN A 12 -12.08 61.54 -47.90
N LYS A 13 -10.98 60.96 -48.39
CA LYS A 13 -10.79 59.51 -48.40
C LYS A 13 -10.40 59.03 -47.00
N VAL A 14 -11.03 57.96 -46.56
CA VAL A 14 -10.62 57.23 -45.35
C VAL A 14 -9.24 56.62 -45.61
N LYS A 15 -8.25 56.98 -44.80
CA LYS A 15 -6.83 56.64 -45.03
C LYS A 15 -6.12 56.11 -43.79
N TYR A 16 -6.63 56.36 -42.60
CA TYR A 16 -5.93 56.07 -41.35
C TYR A 16 -6.72 55.13 -40.46
N ILE A 17 -5.98 54.34 -39.68
CA ILE A 17 -6.49 53.47 -38.62
C ILE A 17 -5.77 53.79 -37.30
N CYS A 18 -6.53 53.84 -36.20
CA CYS A 18 -6.03 54.01 -34.85
C CYS A 18 -5.68 52.64 -34.26
N LEU A 19 -4.43 52.44 -33.87
CA LEU A 19 -3.91 51.18 -33.33
C LEU A 19 -3.74 51.20 -31.80
N ASP A 20 -4.13 52.29 -31.16
CA ASP A 20 -4.00 52.43 -29.72
C ASP A 20 -5.04 51.54 -28.99
N LYS A 21 -4.53 50.63 -28.16
CA LYS A 21 -5.34 49.71 -27.34
C LYS A 21 -6.23 50.45 -26.33
N LYS A 22 -5.85 51.65 -25.91
CA LYS A 22 -6.59 52.48 -24.95
C LYS A 22 -7.58 53.43 -25.61
N CYS A 23 -7.60 53.51 -26.93
CA CYS A 23 -8.58 54.33 -27.62
C CYS A 23 -9.98 53.75 -27.35
N ASN A 24 -10.88 54.57 -26.83
CA ASN A 24 -12.28 54.18 -26.58
C ASN A 24 -13.26 54.71 -27.63
N HIS A 25 -12.78 55.46 -28.64
CA HIS A 25 -13.63 55.93 -29.73
C HIS A 25 -14.18 54.77 -30.56
N GLU A 26 -15.49 54.80 -30.85
CA GLU A 26 -16.18 53.80 -31.66
C GLU A 26 -15.62 53.74 -33.09
N GLN A 27 -15.28 54.90 -33.67
CA GLN A 27 -14.71 54.99 -35.00
C GLN A 27 -13.17 54.98 -34.96
N LYS A 28 -12.57 53.81 -35.24
CA LYS A 28 -11.11 53.62 -35.34
C LYS A 28 -10.52 53.96 -36.71
N ILE A 29 -11.35 54.10 -37.74
CA ILE A 29 -10.92 54.31 -39.12
C ILE A 29 -11.53 55.60 -39.66
N GLY A 30 -10.70 56.45 -40.26
CA GLY A 30 -11.13 57.78 -40.68
C GLY A 30 -10.19 58.45 -41.68
N CYS A 31 -10.60 59.64 -42.15
CA CYS A 31 -9.72 60.56 -42.86
C CYS A 31 -8.81 61.32 -41.88
N ALA A 32 -7.97 62.23 -42.37
CA ALA A 32 -7.07 62.99 -41.51
C ALA A 32 -7.86 63.82 -40.46
N ASP A 33 -8.95 64.44 -40.89
CA ASP A 33 -9.75 65.32 -40.04
C ASP A 33 -10.50 64.54 -38.94
N CYS A 34 -10.98 63.33 -39.22
CA CYS A 34 -11.54 62.45 -38.17
C CYS A 34 -10.53 62.21 -37.03
N PHE A 35 -9.25 62.07 -37.35
CA PHE A 35 -8.24 61.83 -36.31
C PHE A 35 -7.93 63.10 -35.53
N LEU A 36 -7.92 64.25 -36.18
CA LEU A 36 -7.73 65.54 -35.49
C LEU A 36 -8.93 65.87 -34.58
N GLU A 37 -10.15 65.59 -35.02
CA GLU A 37 -11.38 65.90 -34.28
C GLU A 37 -11.69 64.90 -33.17
N PHE A 38 -11.42 63.60 -33.37
CA PHE A 38 -11.86 62.57 -32.42
C PHE A 38 -10.70 61.89 -31.71
N HIS A 39 -9.46 61.95 -32.20
CA HIS A 39 -8.32 61.22 -31.61
C HIS A 39 -7.20 62.14 -31.11
N VAL A 40 -7.40 63.46 -31.09
CA VAL A 40 -6.45 64.46 -30.58
C VAL A 40 -7.01 65.40 -29.48
N PRO A 41 -8.33 65.60 -29.23
CA PRO A 41 -8.71 66.88 -28.61
C PRO A 41 -8.27 67.14 -27.17
N ASN A 42 -8.04 66.15 -26.30
CA ASN A 42 -7.88 66.43 -24.86
C ASN A 42 -6.88 65.55 -24.09
N ASP A 43 -6.35 64.48 -24.68
CA ASP A 43 -5.30 63.69 -24.05
C ASP A 43 -3.95 64.05 -24.68
N LEU A 44 -2.98 64.46 -23.84
CA LEU A 44 -1.56 64.65 -24.22
C LEU A 44 -0.90 63.37 -24.76
N VAL A 45 -1.63 62.25 -24.77
CA VAL A 45 -1.18 60.96 -25.28
C VAL A 45 -1.49 60.91 -26.78
N SER A 46 -0.43 61.01 -27.59
CA SER A 46 -0.56 60.86 -29.04
C SER A 46 -1.07 59.46 -29.40
N HIS A 47 -2.29 59.37 -29.91
CA HIS A 47 -2.83 58.13 -30.46
C HIS A 47 -1.95 57.64 -31.63
N HIS A 48 -1.53 56.37 -31.58
CA HIS A 48 -0.76 55.78 -32.67
C HIS A 48 -1.68 55.51 -33.87
N ARG A 49 -1.49 56.29 -34.93
CA ARG A 49 -2.21 56.14 -36.21
C ARG A 49 -1.28 55.58 -37.29
N LYS A 50 -1.84 54.76 -38.18
CA LYS A 50 -1.14 54.17 -39.31
C LYS A 50 -1.96 54.32 -40.59
N LEU A 51 -1.31 54.40 -41.75
CA LEU A 51 -2.04 54.34 -43.02
C LEU A 51 -2.65 52.95 -43.18
N ILE A 52 -3.87 52.87 -43.71
CA ILE A 52 -4.58 51.60 -43.90
C ILE A 52 -3.74 50.64 -44.76
N SER A 53 -3.10 51.14 -45.83
CA SER A 53 -2.23 50.34 -46.69
C SER A 53 -1.02 49.76 -45.96
N GLU A 54 -0.44 50.50 -45.01
CA GLU A 54 0.70 50.01 -44.21
C GLU A 54 0.24 49.01 -43.14
N PHE A 55 -0.94 49.23 -42.56
CA PHE A 55 -1.55 48.28 -41.63
C PHE A 55 -1.92 46.97 -42.34
N GLU A 56 -2.49 47.03 -43.54
CA GLU A 56 -2.80 45.86 -44.36
C GLU A 56 -1.53 45.06 -44.70
N ALA A 57 -0.45 45.74 -45.07
CA ALA A 57 0.84 45.09 -45.32
C ALA A 57 1.39 44.39 -44.08
N GLU A 58 1.41 45.06 -42.93
CA GLU A 58 1.88 44.47 -41.66
C GLU A 58 0.98 43.31 -41.20
N LEU A 59 -0.35 43.45 -41.35
CA LEU A 59 -1.29 42.39 -41.00
C LEU A 59 -1.06 41.16 -41.88
N LYS A 60 -0.85 41.35 -43.19
CA LYS A 60 -0.57 40.26 -44.12
C LYS A 60 0.74 39.56 -43.78
N GLU A 61 1.80 40.30 -43.47
CA GLU A 61 3.07 39.75 -42.99
C GLU A 61 2.91 38.95 -41.70
N LYS A 62 2.16 39.46 -40.72
CA LYS A 62 1.86 38.73 -39.47
C LYS A 62 1.07 37.45 -39.72
N ILE A 63 0.10 37.48 -40.64
CA ILE A 63 -0.66 36.28 -41.04
C ILE A 63 0.26 35.26 -41.70
N GLU A 64 1.15 35.69 -42.59
CA GLU A 64 2.13 34.83 -43.24
C GLU A 64 3.10 34.21 -42.22
N ASN A 65 3.60 35.02 -41.27
CA ASN A 65 4.41 34.54 -40.15
C ASN A 65 3.67 33.57 -39.22
N LEU A 66 2.35 33.71 -39.04
CA LEU A 66 1.55 32.74 -38.30
C LEU A 66 1.34 31.45 -39.10
N SER A 67 1.22 31.55 -40.43
CA SER A 67 1.06 30.39 -41.31
C SER A 67 2.32 29.52 -41.39
N THR A 68 3.50 30.09 -41.12
CA THR A 68 4.76 29.34 -41.03
C THR A 68 4.98 28.66 -39.68
N ILE A 69 4.15 28.95 -38.66
CA ILE A 69 4.19 28.24 -37.38
C ILE A 69 3.58 26.85 -37.59
N SER A 70 4.44 25.89 -37.92
CA SER A 70 4.10 24.47 -37.88
C SER A 70 3.96 24.04 -36.42
N ILE A 71 2.74 23.82 -35.95
CA ILE A 71 2.48 23.15 -34.68
C ILE A 71 2.98 21.71 -34.84
N GLN A 72 4.17 21.41 -34.33
CA GLN A 72 4.66 20.05 -34.29
C GLN A 72 3.72 19.22 -33.42
N PRO A 73 3.29 18.02 -33.87
CA PRO A 73 2.50 17.14 -33.03
C PRO A 73 3.31 16.85 -31.76
N ILE A 74 2.66 16.98 -30.60
CA ILE A 74 3.26 16.62 -29.32
C ILE A 74 3.57 15.12 -29.40
N GLN A 75 4.85 14.79 -29.61
CA GLN A 75 5.35 13.42 -29.50
C GLN A 75 5.45 13.04 -28.03
N ASN A 76 4.32 12.97 -27.33
CA ASN A 76 4.27 12.23 -26.08
C ASN A 76 4.36 10.76 -26.46
N ASN A 77 5.55 10.19 -26.26
CA ASN A 77 5.84 8.80 -26.54
C ASN A 77 5.10 7.94 -25.50
N SER A 78 3.80 7.70 -25.71
CA SER A 78 2.92 6.98 -24.78
C SER A 78 3.55 5.67 -24.32
N GLU A 79 4.21 4.97 -25.25
CA GLU A 79 4.94 3.73 -24.97
C GLU A 79 6.01 3.90 -23.89
N GLN A 80 6.70 5.04 -23.84
CA GLN A 80 7.71 5.30 -22.82
C GLN A 80 7.07 5.48 -21.44
N VAL A 81 5.93 6.18 -21.35
CA VAL A 81 5.20 6.36 -20.09
C VAL A 81 4.68 5.02 -19.58
N ASP A 82 4.14 4.19 -20.47
CA ASP A 82 3.65 2.85 -20.13
C ASP A 82 4.81 1.96 -19.65
N GLN A 83 5.97 2.01 -20.32
CA GLN A 83 7.18 1.27 -19.91
C GLN A 83 7.70 1.72 -18.53
N GLU A 84 7.73 3.03 -18.27
CA GLU A 84 8.13 3.57 -16.97
C GLU A 84 7.16 3.15 -15.86
N PHE A 85 5.85 3.16 -16.16
CA PHE A 85 4.82 2.69 -15.24
C PHE A 85 4.96 1.19 -14.92
N ASP A 86 5.13 0.35 -15.94
CA ASP A 86 5.33 -1.10 -15.77
C ASP A 86 6.61 -1.39 -14.97
N THR A 87 7.69 -0.65 -15.24
CA THR A 87 8.94 -0.77 -14.47
C THR A 87 8.73 -0.42 -13.01
N CYS A 88 7.98 0.65 -12.73
CA CYS A 88 7.62 1.06 -11.36
C CYS A 88 6.79 -0.04 -10.66
N MET A 89 5.75 -0.55 -11.32
CA MET A 89 4.88 -1.59 -10.78
C MET A 89 5.63 -2.90 -10.50
N ASN A 90 6.51 -3.32 -11.40
CA ASN A 90 7.33 -4.51 -11.20
C ASN A 90 8.29 -4.36 -10.02
N ASN A 91 8.92 -3.19 -9.87
CA ASN A 91 9.77 -2.89 -8.71
C ASN A 91 8.98 -2.93 -7.39
N LEU A 92 7.75 -2.44 -7.38
CA LEU A 92 6.87 -2.49 -6.21
C LEU A 92 6.49 -3.94 -5.85
N ILE A 93 6.07 -4.72 -6.85
CA ILE A 93 5.73 -6.15 -6.68
C ILE A 93 6.93 -6.92 -6.14
N GLN A 94 8.13 -6.67 -6.66
CA GLN A 94 9.35 -7.33 -6.20
C GLN A 94 9.63 -7.00 -4.73
N LYS A 95 9.61 -5.72 -4.34
CA LYS A 95 9.80 -5.30 -2.94
C LYS A 95 8.80 -5.95 -1.99
N LEU A 96 7.53 -6.02 -2.38
CA LEU A 96 6.48 -6.68 -1.59
C LEU A 96 6.70 -8.19 -1.48
N THR A 97 7.20 -8.82 -2.54
CA THR A 97 7.53 -10.25 -2.56
C THR A 97 8.73 -10.55 -1.66
N ASP A 98 9.80 -9.77 -1.76
CA ASP A 98 11.00 -9.91 -0.92
C ASP A 98 10.64 -9.78 0.57
N TYR A 99 9.83 -8.78 0.91
CA TYR A 99 9.37 -8.56 2.28
C TYR A 99 8.48 -9.70 2.80
N LYS A 100 7.58 -10.22 1.94
CA LYS A 100 6.75 -11.39 2.26
C LYS A 100 7.62 -12.62 2.54
N ASP A 101 8.66 -12.86 1.74
CA ASP A 101 9.51 -14.03 1.90
C ASP A 101 10.45 -13.89 3.10
N GLN A 102 10.93 -12.67 3.41
CA GLN A 102 11.61 -12.38 4.66
C GLN A 102 10.75 -12.71 5.89
N ILE A 103 9.49 -12.27 5.91
CA ILE A 103 8.55 -12.59 7.01
C ILE A 103 8.32 -14.09 7.13
N LYS A 104 8.14 -14.79 6.00
CA LYS A 104 7.97 -16.24 6.01
C LYS A 104 9.18 -16.96 6.58
N GLU A 105 10.39 -16.52 6.23
CA GLU A 105 11.63 -17.13 6.71
C GLU A 105 11.79 -16.92 8.21
N GLU A 106 11.54 -15.70 8.70
CA GLU A 106 11.53 -15.41 10.14
C GLU A 106 10.53 -16.31 10.88
N ILE A 107 9.30 -16.45 10.39
CA ILE A 107 8.28 -17.32 10.99
C ILE A 107 8.68 -18.80 10.91
N ARG A 108 9.30 -19.23 9.81
CA ARG A 108 9.72 -20.63 9.61
C ARG A 108 10.80 -21.00 10.61
N ASN A 109 11.82 -20.18 10.77
CA ASN A 109 12.91 -20.42 11.72
C ASN A 109 12.38 -20.56 13.13
N GLU A 110 11.46 -19.69 13.55
CA GLU A 110 10.86 -19.78 14.89
C GLU A 110 9.95 -21.00 15.07
N LYS A 111 9.27 -21.44 14.00
CA LYS A 111 8.49 -22.68 14.03
C LYS A 111 9.39 -23.89 14.19
N ILE A 112 10.54 -23.92 13.51
CA ILE A 112 11.52 -25.00 13.64
C ILE A 112 12.02 -25.06 15.08
N ASP A 113 12.39 -23.93 15.69
CA ASP A 113 12.83 -23.88 17.08
C ASP A 113 11.77 -24.42 18.06
N PHE A 114 10.49 -24.05 17.86
CA PHE A 114 9.41 -24.56 18.69
C PHE A 114 9.18 -26.07 18.51
N VAL A 115 9.27 -26.59 17.28
CA VAL A 115 9.14 -28.02 17.01
C VAL A 115 10.27 -28.81 17.68
N THR A 116 11.51 -28.31 17.61
CA THR A 116 12.65 -28.91 18.32
C THR A 116 12.40 -28.98 19.82
N TYR A 117 11.91 -27.88 20.42
CA TYR A 117 11.59 -27.85 21.85
C TYR A 117 10.48 -28.86 22.24
N VAL A 118 9.45 -29.01 21.41
CA VAL A 118 8.39 -30.02 21.62
C VAL A 118 8.93 -31.44 21.52
N ASN A 119 9.81 -31.72 20.55
CA ASN A 119 10.42 -33.04 20.40
C ASN A 119 11.31 -33.39 21.59
N ASP A 120 12.13 -32.45 22.07
CA ASP A 120 12.96 -32.63 23.26
C ASP A 120 12.10 -32.90 24.51
N PHE A 121 10.98 -32.19 24.65
CA PHE A 121 10.03 -32.43 25.73
C PHE A 121 9.43 -33.84 25.66
N ASN A 122 8.95 -34.26 24.49
CA ASN A 122 8.38 -35.60 24.29
C ASN A 122 9.42 -36.69 24.57
N GLN A 123 10.66 -36.51 24.12
CA GLN A 123 11.75 -37.45 24.38
C GLN A 123 12.03 -37.58 25.89
N LYS A 124 12.05 -36.47 26.63
CA LYS A 124 12.19 -36.51 28.10
C LYS A 124 11.03 -37.25 28.77
N VAL A 125 9.81 -37.06 28.27
CA VAL A 125 8.62 -37.77 28.76
C VAL A 125 8.74 -39.27 28.51
N GLU A 126 9.10 -39.68 27.29
CA GLU A 126 9.29 -41.08 26.92
C GLU A 126 10.39 -41.76 27.75
N GLN A 127 11.55 -41.11 27.89
CA GLN A 127 12.65 -41.61 28.73
C GLN A 127 12.24 -41.83 30.19
N LYS A 128 11.26 -41.06 30.69
CA LYS A 128 10.74 -41.20 32.05
C LYS A 128 9.60 -42.22 32.16
N ILE A 129 8.91 -42.59 31.06
CA ILE A 129 7.69 -43.43 31.06
C ILE A 129 7.96 -44.89 30.67
N ASP A 130 9.16 -45.25 30.23
CA ASP A 130 9.54 -46.55 29.62
C ASP A 130 9.35 -47.84 30.47
N LEU A 131 8.66 -47.76 31.62
CA LEU A 131 8.37 -48.88 32.52
C LEU A 131 6.90 -49.35 32.50
N GLN A 132 6.02 -48.73 31.71
CA GLN A 132 4.57 -48.98 31.82
C GLN A 132 4.07 -50.33 31.27
N ASN A 133 4.88 -51.11 30.54
CA ASN A 133 4.39 -52.30 29.81
C ASN A 133 4.95 -53.65 30.26
N THR A 134 5.74 -53.71 31.33
CA THR A 134 6.38 -54.96 31.77
C THR A 134 5.64 -55.56 32.96
N GLN A 135 5.27 -56.84 32.91
CA GLN A 135 4.69 -57.53 34.06
C GLN A 135 5.73 -57.57 35.20
N ILE A 136 5.36 -57.09 36.39
CA ILE A 136 6.25 -57.02 37.56
C ILE A 136 6.92 -58.37 37.86
N SER A 137 6.21 -59.48 37.64
CA SER A 137 6.70 -60.85 37.85
C SER A 137 7.84 -61.28 36.91
N GLN A 138 8.08 -60.54 35.82
CA GLN A 138 9.13 -60.82 34.84
C GLN A 138 10.34 -59.88 34.99
N LEU A 139 10.27 -58.91 35.89
CA LEU A 139 11.34 -57.94 36.09
C LEU A 139 12.51 -58.56 36.86
N SER A 140 13.71 -58.31 36.39
CA SER A 140 14.94 -58.53 37.15
C SER A 140 14.99 -57.63 38.39
N THR A 141 15.76 -58.02 39.41
CA THR A 141 15.97 -57.20 40.62
C THR A 141 16.45 -55.78 40.30
N ASN A 142 17.27 -55.63 39.26
CA ASN A 142 17.73 -54.32 38.80
C ASN A 142 16.59 -53.45 38.24
N GLU A 143 15.67 -54.02 37.48
CA GLU A 143 14.50 -53.31 36.95
C GLU A 143 13.48 -52.97 38.05
N ILE A 144 13.33 -53.85 39.04
CA ILE A 144 12.52 -53.59 40.24
C ILE A 144 13.10 -52.39 41.01
N ASN A 145 14.41 -52.36 41.25
CA ASN A 145 15.06 -51.24 41.94
C ASN A 145 14.89 -49.92 41.16
N LYS A 146 15.04 -49.94 39.82
CA LYS A 146 14.75 -48.77 38.97
C LYS A 146 13.30 -48.30 39.10
N SER A 147 12.35 -49.24 39.14
CA SER A 147 10.93 -48.93 39.30
C SER A 147 10.61 -48.30 40.67
N ILE A 148 11.24 -48.80 41.74
CA ILE A 148 11.14 -48.21 43.08
C ILE A 148 11.71 -46.79 43.10
N SER A 149 12.89 -46.57 42.53
CA SER A 149 13.49 -45.23 42.43
C SER A 149 12.63 -44.27 41.60
N PHE A 150 12.00 -44.74 40.52
CA PHE A 150 11.04 -43.95 39.75
C PHE A 150 9.83 -43.55 40.60
N TYR A 151 9.22 -44.51 41.32
CA TYR A 151 8.08 -44.24 42.20
C TYR A 151 8.41 -43.22 43.29
N GLN A 152 9.57 -43.38 43.94
CA GLN A 152 10.06 -42.46 44.98
C GLN A 152 10.30 -41.05 44.44
N ASN A 153 10.75 -40.92 43.19
CA ASN A 153 11.02 -39.64 42.54
C ASN A 153 9.84 -39.08 41.72
N SER A 154 8.69 -39.77 41.70
CA SER A 154 7.56 -39.44 40.84
C SER A 154 7.06 -38.00 41.02
N ASN A 155 7.01 -37.49 42.26
CA ASN A 155 6.62 -36.11 42.53
C ASN A 155 7.59 -35.09 41.90
N ASN A 156 8.91 -35.32 41.99
CA ASN A 156 9.92 -34.46 41.37
C ASN A 156 9.79 -34.49 39.85
N ILE A 157 9.56 -35.67 39.27
CA ILE A 157 9.29 -35.83 37.83
C ILE A 157 8.07 -35.02 37.41
N VAL A 158 6.96 -35.10 38.16
CA VAL A 158 5.75 -34.33 37.87
C VAL A 158 5.99 -32.82 37.98
N LEU A 159 6.75 -32.37 38.98
CA LEU A 159 7.13 -30.97 39.13
C LEU A 159 7.98 -30.47 37.97
N ASP A 160 8.98 -31.24 37.54
CA ASP A 160 9.80 -30.93 36.37
C ASP A 160 8.94 -30.82 35.10
N LEU A 161 8.04 -31.78 34.87
CA LEU A 161 7.16 -31.78 33.70
C LEU A 161 6.19 -30.59 33.71
N ARG A 162 5.68 -30.20 34.89
CA ARG A 162 4.86 -28.98 35.02
C ARG A 162 5.65 -27.72 34.69
N LYS A 163 6.92 -27.65 35.11
CA LYS A 163 7.79 -26.53 34.78
C LYS A 163 8.04 -26.46 33.26
N ASP A 164 8.40 -27.58 32.65
CA ASP A 164 8.63 -27.66 31.20
C ASP A 164 7.35 -27.27 30.41
N LEU A 165 6.15 -27.69 30.87
CA LEU A 165 4.87 -27.26 30.30
C LEU A 165 4.63 -25.75 30.42
N SER A 166 4.94 -25.15 31.57
CA SER A 166 4.84 -23.70 31.78
C SER A 166 5.80 -22.95 30.84
N ASP A 167 7.03 -23.42 30.69
CA ASP A 167 8.01 -22.81 29.78
C ASP A 167 7.57 -22.91 28.32
N LEU A 168 6.96 -24.05 27.93
CA LEU A 168 6.35 -24.24 26.60
C LEU A 168 5.23 -23.22 26.34
N GLU A 169 4.37 -22.96 27.31
CA GLU A 169 3.31 -21.94 27.19
C GLU A 169 3.87 -20.54 27.03
N ILE A 170 4.92 -20.19 27.80
CA ILE A 170 5.62 -18.91 27.67
C ILE A 170 6.21 -18.77 26.27
N HIS A 171 6.84 -19.82 25.74
CA HIS A 171 7.41 -19.81 24.39
C HIS A 171 6.33 -19.62 23.32
N LYS A 172 5.19 -20.33 23.44
CA LYS A 172 4.03 -20.16 22.56
C LYS A 172 3.49 -18.72 22.57
N LYS A 173 3.40 -18.09 23.75
CA LYS A 173 2.98 -16.68 23.87
C LYS A 173 3.98 -15.73 23.19
N LYS A 174 5.29 -15.94 23.40
CA LYS A 174 6.36 -15.16 22.74
C LYS A 174 6.28 -15.27 21.21
N LEU A 175 6.08 -16.48 20.68
CA LEU A 175 5.92 -16.72 19.24
C LEU A 175 4.72 -15.95 18.67
N ASN A 176 3.57 -16.01 19.34
CA ASN A 176 2.37 -15.27 18.92
C ASN A 176 2.59 -13.74 18.93
N LEU A 177 3.27 -13.21 19.95
CA LEU A 177 3.59 -11.78 20.03
C LEU A 177 4.51 -11.34 18.89
N LYS A 178 5.53 -12.14 18.55
CA LYS A 178 6.41 -11.86 17.42
C LYS A 178 5.67 -11.89 16.09
N LYS A 179 4.78 -12.88 15.88
CA LYS A 179 3.88 -12.92 14.71
C LYS A 179 3.03 -11.65 14.60
N GLN A 180 2.44 -11.19 15.70
CA GLN A 180 1.68 -9.93 15.72
C GLN A 180 2.56 -8.72 15.36
N LYS A 181 3.78 -8.63 15.90
CA LYS A 181 4.74 -7.56 15.56
C LYS A 181 5.13 -7.58 14.09
N ALA A 182 5.35 -8.75 13.49
CA ALA A 182 5.65 -8.88 12.07
C ALA A 182 4.48 -8.39 11.19
N VAL A 183 3.25 -8.79 11.52
CA VAL A 183 2.04 -8.32 10.83
C VAL A 183 1.87 -6.80 10.97
N GLN A 184 2.14 -6.24 12.15
CA GLN A 184 2.06 -4.79 12.36
C GLN A 184 3.10 -4.03 11.54
N LYS A 185 4.34 -4.53 11.44
CA LYS A 185 5.38 -3.94 10.58
C LYS A 185 4.93 -3.93 9.12
N LEU A 186 4.39 -5.05 8.62
CA LEU A 186 3.85 -5.16 7.26
C LEU A 186 2.77 -4.10 7.00
N ARG A 187 1.83 -3.95 7.95
CA ARG A 187 0.77 -2.96 7.87
C ARG A 187 1.32 -1.54 7.79
N ASN A 188 2.26 -1.19 8.66
CA ASN A 188 2.88 0.14 8.68
C ASN A 188 3.62 0.44 7.36
N THR A 189 4.35 -0.53 6.80
CA THR A 189 5.04 -0.36 5.52
C THR A 189 4.05 -0.16 4.37
N PHE A 190 2.93 -0.91 4.37
CA PHE A 190 1.88 -0.72 3.37
C PHE A 190 1.22 0.65 3.48
N GLU A 191 0.90 1.11 4.70
CA GLU A 191 0.35 2.44 4.95
C GLU A 191 1.32 3.55 4.48
N GLN A 192 2.63 3.36 4.69
CA GLN A 192 3.64 4.30 4.20
C GLN A 192 3.68 4.37 2.66
N ILE A 193 3.68 3.22 1.97
CA ILE A 193 3.66 3.17 0.51
C ILE A 193 2.40 3.85 -0.06
N MET A 194 1.24 3.58 0.54
CA MET A 194 -0.02 4.22 0.12
C MET A 194 0.01 5.73 0.32
N LYS A 195 0.60 6.21 1.42
CA LYS A 195 0.78 7.63 1.67
C LYS A 195 1.70 8.30 0.65
N GLU A 196 2.83 7.66 0.34
CA GLU A 196 3.78 8.17 -0.68
C GLU A 196 3.10 8.28 -2.06
N LEU A 197 2.28 7.29 -2.43
CA LEU A 197 1.48 7.33 -3.66
C LEU A 197 0.47 8.50 -3.68
N ASP A 198 -0.24 8.73 -2.59
CA ASP A 198 -1.18 9.86 -2.47
C ASP A 198 -0.48 11.23 -2.55
N ASP A 199 0.69 11.36 -1.94
CA ASP A 199 1.49 12.60 -1.95
C ASP A 199 2.04 12.88 -3.37
N HIS A 200 2.46 11.85 -4.11
CA HIS A 200 2.85 11.98 -5.51
C HIS A 200 1.68 12.42 -6.41
N SER A 201 0.48 11.86 -6.19
CA SER A 201 -0.72 12.24 -6.95
C SER A 201 -1.10 13.72 -6.75
N LYS A 202 -1.03 14.22 -5.51
CA LYS A 202 -1.36 15.62 -5.19
C LYS A 202 -0.34 16.62 -5.73
N ASN A 203 0.94 16.32 -5.66
CA ASN A 203 1.99 17.24 -6.11
C ASN A 203 2.01 17.43 -7.65
N SER A 204 1.53 16.45 -8.42
CA SER A 204 1.45 16.58 -9.89
C SER A 204 0.44 17.62 -10.37
N ASN A 205 -0.56 18.00 -9.56
CA ASN A 205 -1.63 18.92 -9.98
C ASN A 205 -1.35 20.41 -9.72
N ASN A 206 -0.30 20.77 -8.97
CA ASN A 206 -0.05 22.16 -8.59
C ASN A 206 0.90 22.93 -9.53
N ASN A 207 1.44 22.31 -10.58
CA ASN A 207 2.44 22.96 -11.43
C ASN A 207 1.89 23.65 -12.70
N SER A 208 0.55 23.74 -12.87
CA SER A 208 -0.07 24.35 -14.07
C SER A 208 -0.70 25.73 -13.83
N ASN A 209 -0.53 26.35 -12.66
CA ASN A 209 -1.14 27.66 -12.40
C ASN A 209 -0.15 28.66 -11.79
N ASN A 210 0.96 28.89 -12.47
CA ASN A 210 1.81 30.05 -12.22
C ASN A 210 1.51 31.14 -13.25
N ASN A 211 0.47 31.93 -13.00
CA ASN A 211 0.46 33.32 -13.45
C ASN A 211 -0.32 34.21 -12.46
N ASN A 212 0.46 34.91 -11.64
CA ASN A 212 0.19 36.25 -11.11
C ASN A 212 -1.00 36.43 -10.14
N ASN A 213 -0.77 36.24 -8.83
CA ASN A 213 -1.25 37.24 -7.88
C ASN A 213 -0.41 37.29 -6.59
N ASN A 214 0.32 38.37 -6.46
CA ASN A 214 1.08 38.78 -5.29
C ASN A 214 0.12 39.44 -4.28
N ASN A 215 -0.26 38.77 -3.18
CA ASN A 215 -0.33 39.45 -1.88
C ASN A 215 -0.70 38.57 -0.67
N ASN A 216 0.06 38.87 0.39
CA ASN A 216 -0.24 38.79 1.82
C ASN A 216 -0.25 37.43 2.53
N HIS A 217 0.94 37.11 3.04
CA HIS A 217 1.25 36.02 3.96
C HIS A 217 0.74 36.36 5.38
N ASN A 218 -0.34 35.70 5.84
CA ASN A 218 -0.66 35.61 7.26
C ASN A 218 -0.47 34.15 7.70
N ASN A 219 0.63 33.89 8.38
CA ASN A 219 1.08 32.56 8.77
C ASN A 219 0.48 32.19 10.14
N ASN A 220 -0.59 31.39 10.15
CA ASN A 220 -1.12 30.81 11.38
C ASN A 220 -1.83 29.46 11.12
N ASN A 221 -1.14 28.34 11.35
CA ASN A 221 -1.71 27.08 11.87
C ASN A 221 -0.57 26.09 12.15
N ASN A 222 -0.25 25.69 13.37
CA ASN A 222 -0.99 24.89 14.35
C ASN A 222 -1.04 23.37 14.00
N ASN A 223 -0.08 22.66 14.60
CA ASN A 223 -0.22 21.42 15.38
C ASN A 223 -0.91 20.19 14.75
N ASN A 224 -0.14 19.11 14.57
CA ASN A 224 -0.69 17.75 14.64
C ASN A 224 0.26 16.83 15.43
N ASN A 225 0.01 16.75 16.73
CA ASN A 225 0.68 15.90 17.69
C ASN A 225 0.06 14.49 17.64
N ASN A 226 0.70 13.55 16.95
CA ASN A 226 0.24 12.17 16.85
C ASN A 226 0.65 11.39 18.12
N ASN A 227 -0.15 11.53 19.17
CA ASN A 227 0.01 10.82 20.44
C ASN A 227 -0.51 9.39 20.30
N ASN A 228 0.36 8.46 19.87
CA ASN A 228 0.03 7.04 19.80
C ASN A 228 0.13 6.41 21.20
N ASN A 229 -0.93 6.59 21.99
CA ASN A 229 -1.08 6.01 23.32
C ASN A 229 -1.37 4.51 23.20
N ASN A 230 -0.31 3.71 23.07
CA ASN A 230 -0.41 2.25 23.10
C ASN A 230 -0.57 1.79 24.56
N ASN A 231 -1.80 1.87 25.06
CA ASN A 231 -2.19 1.43 26.39
C ASN A 231 -2.18 -0.11 26.44
N ASN A 232 -1.00 -0.70 26.61
CA ASN A 232 -0.84 -2.13 26.88
C ASN A 232 -1.18 -2.39 28.35
N ASN A 233 -2.48 -2.44 28.63
CA ASN A 233 -3.03 -2.75 29.95
C ASN A 233 -2.75 -4.24 30.23
N ASN A 234 -1.56 -4.54 30.76
CA ASN A 234 -1.19 -5.84 31.25
C ASN A 234 -1.94 -6.05 32.57
N SER A 235 -3.19 -6.51 32.46
CA SER A 235 -3.98 -6.97 33.60
C SER A 235 -3.19 -8.09 34.28
N ASP A 236 -2.70 -7.79 35.47
CA ASP A 236 -2.22 -8.76 36.44
C ASP A 236 -3.25 -9.87 36.57
N ASN A 237 -3.01 -10.98 35.88
CA ASN A 237 -3.67 -12.25 36.16
C ASN A 237 -3.08 -12.76 37.46
N ASN A 238 -3.69 -12.26 38.54
CA ASN A 238 -3.66 -12.82 39.87
C ASN A 238 -4.22 -14.25 39.76
N ILE A 239 -3.35 -15.21 39.40
CA ILE A 239 -3.64 -16.64 39.47
C ILE A 239 -3.66 -16.97 40.97
N SER A 240 -4.82 -16.70 41.56
CA SER A 240 -5.27 -17.32 42.80
C SER A 240 -5.30 -18.82 42.54
N CYS A 241 -4.22 -19.48 42.95
CA CYS A 241 -4.10 -20.91 43.05
C CYS A 241 -5.12 -21.39 44.09
N THR A 242 -6.34 -21.65 43.63
CA THR A 242 -7.33 -22.39 44.41
C THR A 242 -6.88 -23.85 44.42
N PRO A 243 -6.89 -24.55 45.57
CA PRO A 243 -6.56 -25.96 45.63
C PRO A 243 -7.67 -26.75 44.92
N GLU A 244 -7.43 -27.05 43.65
CA GLU A 244 -8.31 -27.88 42.84
C GLU A 244 -8.37 -29.28 43.43
N LYS A 245 -9.60 -29.74 43.63
CA LYS A 245 -10.00 -31.01 44.24
C LYS A 245 -9.14 -32.16 43.72
N GLN A 246 -8.67 -33.00 44.66
CA GLN A 246 -8.14 -34.32 44.39
C GLN A 246 -9.12 -35.11 43.50
N ILE A 247 -8.82 -35.18 42.21
CA ILE A 247 -9.44 -36.15 41.31
C ILE A 247 -8.72 -37.47 41.57
N TYR A 248 -9.38 -38.35 42.31
CA TYR A 248 -8.99 -39.75 42.39
C TYR A 248 -9.10 -40.38 40.99
N PRO A 249 -8.10 -41.15 40.53
CA PRO A 249 -8.21 -41.87 39.27
C PRO A 249 -9.30 -42.94 39.42
N SER A 250 -10.41 -42.71 38.71
CA SER A 250 -11.47 -43.70 38.54
C SER A 250 -10.88 -44.90 37.81
N GLN A 251 -11.15 -46.09 38.34
CA GLN A 251 -10.66 -47.37 37.86
C GLN A 251 -10.97 -47.55 36.37
N LEU A 252 -9.93 -47.59 35.53
CA LEU A 252 -10.04 -48.05 34.15
C LEU A 252 -10.47 -49.51 34.15
N SER A 253 -11.70 -49.73 33.73
CA SER A 253 -12.24 -51.06 33.45
C SER A 253 -11.64 -51.54 32.12
N ASN A 254 -10.79 -52.55 32.18
CA ASN A 254 -10.33 -53.29 31.01
C ASN A 254 -11.52 -53.97 30.33
N THR A 255 -11.85 -53.56 29.11
CA THR A 255 -12.66 -54.38 28.19
C THR A 255 -11.95 -54.45 26.85
N THR A 256 -11.09 -55.44 26.71
CA THR A 256 -10.57 -55.94 25.44
C THR A 256 -11.68 -56.72 24.74
N GLN A 257 -12.17 -56.22 23.61
CA GLN A 257 -12.79 -57.06 22.59
C GLN A 257 -12.05 -56.87 21.26
N SER A 258 -11.26 -57.89 20.95
CA SER A 258 -10.66 -58.16 19.65
C SER A 258 -11.74 -58.23 18.56
N THR A 259 -11.54 -57.50 17.46
CA THR A 259 -12.20 -57.79 16.19
C THR A 259 -11.18 -58.36 15.20
N PRO A 260 -11.53 -59.42 14.44
CA PRO A 260 -10.62 -60.07 13.53
C PRO A 260 -10.52 -59.35 12.19
N THR A 261 -9.29 -59.28 11.71
CA THR A 261 -8.87 -58.97 10.34
C THR A 261 -9.63 -59.80 9.32
N LYS A 262 -10.30 -59.13 8.37
CA LYS A 262 -10.66 -59.73 7.08
C LYS A 262 -9.84 -59.07 5.97
N ASN A 263 -8.84 -59.81 5.52
CA ASN A 263 -8.26 -59.65 4.19
C ASN A 263 -9.36 -59.94 3.15
N VAL A 264 -9.63 -58.98 2.27
CA VAL A 264 -10.26 -59.24 0.97
C VAL A 264 -9.33 -58.66 -0.08
N VAL A 265 -8.44 -59.52 -0.56
CA VAL A 265 -7.94 -59.45 -1.93
C VAL A 265 -9.09 -59.98 -2.78
N ASP A 266 -9.63 -59.18 -3.69
CA ASP A 266 -10.10 -59.76 -4.95
C ASP A 266 -10.16 -58.76 -6.11
N VAL A 267 -9.71 -59.32 -7.23
CA VAL A 267 -9.45 -58.77 -8.54
C VAL A 267 -10.74 -58.79 -9.36
N ALA A 268 -11.16 -57.67 -9.98
CA ALA A 268 -12.01 -57.72 -11.18
C ALA A 268 -12.06 -56.39 -11.97
N ARG A 269 -11.13 -56.29 -12.93
CA ARG A 269 -11.33 -55.91 -14.33
C ARG A 269 -12.80 -55.72 -14.78
N SER A 270 -13.16 -54.52 -15.29
CA SER A 270 -14.08 -54.40 -16.43
C SER A 270 -14.02 -53.05 -17.13
N LYS A 271 -13.60 -53.10 -18.40
CA LYS A 271 -13.76 -52.08 -19.43
C LYS A 271 -15.26 -51.85 -19.68
N LYS A 272 -15.68 -50.60 -19.87
CA LYS A 272 -16.88 -50.32 -20.66
C LYS A 272 -16.67 -49.11 -21.56
N GLN A 273 -16.53 -49.41 -22.85
CA GLN A 273 -16.69 -48.48 -23.95
C GLN A 273 -18.11 -47.90 -23.92
N ARG A 274 -18.25 -46.62 -24.25
CA ARG A 274 -19.47 -46.06 -24.83
C ARG A 274 -19.11 -45.27 -26.09
N LYS A 275 -19.37 -45.90 -27.24
CA LYS A 275 -19.69 -45.23 -28.51
C LYS A 275 -21.17 -44.84 -28.49
N GLY A 276 -21.50 -43.72 -29.13
CA GLY A 276 -22.87 -43.30 -29.49
C GLY A 276 -22.87 -41.78 -29.69
N LYS A 277 -22.63 -41.30 -30.92
CA LYS A 277 -23.64 -40.92 -31.93
C LYS A 277 -24.54 -39.78 -31.43
N ASN A 278 -24.23 -38.56 -31.88
CA ASN A 278 -25.01 -37.82 -32.87
C ASN A 278 -24.06 -36.93 -33.67
#